data_AF-B7GRT5-F1
#
_entry.id   AF-B7GRT5-F1
#
_cell.length_a   1.000
_cell.length_b   1.000
_cell.length_c   1.000
_cell.angle_alpha   90.00
_cell.angle_beta   90.00
_cell.angle_gamma   90.00
#
_symmetry.space_group_name_H-M   'P 1'
#
loop_
_entity.id
_entity.type
_entity.pdbx_description
1 polymer ?
#
loop_
_entity_poly.entity_id
_entity_poly.type
_entity_poly.pdbx_seq_one_letter_code
_entity_poly.pdbx_strand_id
1 'polypeptide(L)'
;MERYGCRILGAGWPPVTAEQHLIDTFAAANEFVSTLADRLYRTIMPVTEDSVITAYSDDITFWGSHPDLGGVPHALWNIAALQAAEWARKETGITCELDVRKPLV
;
A
#
# COMPACT_ATOMS: atom_id res chain seq x y z
N MET A 1 23.59 -19.36 -42.55
CA MET A 1 24.92 -18.71 -42.65
C MET A 1 24.69 -17.21 -42.55
N GLU A 2 25.31 -16.57 -41.56
CA GLU A 2 25.04 -15.23 -41.03
C GLU A 2 25.20 -14.09 -42.05
N ARG A 3 24.48 -12.98 -41.82
CA ARG A 3 25.14 -11.67 -41.62
C ARG A 3 24.23 -10.63 -40.95
N TYR A 4 24.67 -10.27 -39.74
CA TYR A 4 24.53 -9.03 -38.97
C TYR A 4 24.13 -7.76 -39.74
N GLY A 5 23.20 -7.00 -39.14
CA GLY A 5 22.87 -5.63 -39.52
C GLY A 5 22.21 -4.88 -38.37
N CYS A 6 23.00 -4.55 -37.34
CA CYS A 6 22.61 -3.69 -36.23
C CYS A 6 22.23 -2.28 -36.71
N ARG A 7 21.07 -1.76 -36.29
CA ARG A 7 20.75 -0.34 -36.37
C ARG A 7 20.14 0.10 -35.05
N ILE A 8 20.99 0.51 -34.12
CA ILE A 8 20.59 1.30 -32.96
C ILE A 8 20.50 2.76 -33.42
N LEU A 9 19.38 3.43 -33.13
CA LEU A 9 19.29 4.74 -32.47
C LEU A 9 17.91 5.37 -32.72
N GLY A 10 17.13 5.58 -31.64
CA GLY A 10 15.95 6.45 -31.64
C GLY A 10 14.96 6.21 -30.50
N ALA A 11 15.19 6.86 -29.35
CA ALA A 11 14.26 7.08 -28.22
C ALA A 11 13.67 5.85 -27.53
N GLY A 12 14.20 5.52 -26.33
CA GLY A 12 13.72 4.46 -25.46
C GLY A 12 12.36 4.77 -24.84
N TRP A 13 11.30 4.46 -25.58
CA TRP A 13 9.99 4.25 -24.96
C TRP A 13 9.88 2.82 -24.44
N PRO A 14 9.42 2.60 -23.19
CA PRO A 14 8.99 1.28 -22.76
C PRO A 14 8.04 0.74 -23.82
N PRO A 15 8.11 -0.56 -24.15
CA PRO A 15 7.09 -1.15 -25.01
C PRO A 15 5.72 -0.81 -24.39
N VAL A 16 4.74 -0.40 -25.21
CA VAL A 16 3.40 0.03 -24.77
C VAL A 16 2.77 -0.94 -23.76
N THR A 17 3.15 -2.22 -23.83
CA THR A 17 2.79 -3.25 -22.86
C THR A 17 3.37 -3.02 -21.45
N ALA A 18 4.63 -2.62 -21.29
CA ALA A 18 5.23 -2.35 -19.99
C ALA A 18 4.58 -1.15 -19.28
N GLU A 19 4.25 -0.10 -20.02
CA GLU A 19 3.53 1.07 -19.47
C GLU A 19 2.12 0.68 -19.02
N GLN A 20 1.38 -0.06 -19.85
CA GLN A 20 0.04 -0.54 -19.49
C GLN A 20 0.09 -1.47 -18.27
N HIS A 21 1.06 -2.37 -18.19
CA HIS A 21 1.25 -3.24 -17.03
C HIS A 21 1.49 -2.46 -15.74
N LEU A 22 2.23 -1.35 -15.79
CA LEU A 22 2.42 -0.48 -14.64
C LEU A 22 1.11 0.19 -14.23
N ILE A 23 0.36 0.75 -15.19
CA ILE A 23 -0.94 1.40 -14.94
C ILE A 23 -1.91 0.41 -14.27
N ASP A 24 -2.02 -0.81 -14.81
CA ASP A 24 -2.90 -1.84 -14.27
C ASP A 24 -2.48 -2.27 -12.86
N THR A 25 -1.17 -2.40 -12.64
CA THR A 25 -0.61 -2.76 -11.32
C THR A 25 -0.87 -1.67 -10.29
N PHE A 26 -0.69 -0.41 -10.66
CA PHE A 26 -0.99 0.73 -9.76
C PHE A 26 -2.48 0.86 -9.48
N ALA A 27 -3.33 0.64 -10.49
CA ALA A 27 -4.78 0.64 -10.30
C ALA A 27 -5.21 -0.45 -9.30
N ALA A 28 -4.69 -1.67 -9.47
CA ALA A 28 -4.96 -2.78 -8.56
C ALA A 28 -4.45 -2.49 -7.13
N ALA A 29 -3.25 -1.92 -6.99
CA ALA A 29 -2.71 -1.55 -5.68
C ALA A 29 -3.58 -0.46 -5.00
N ASN A 30 -4.05 0.53 -5.76
CA ASN A 30 -4.92 1.57 -5.23
C ASN A 30 -6.29 1.03 -4.80
N GLU A 31 -6.89 0.13 -5.59
CA GLU A 31 -8.13 -0.56 -5.22
C GLU A 31 -7.96 -1.39 -3.94
N PHE A 32 -6.83 -2.10 -3.83
CA PHE A 32 -6.48 -2.85 -2.64
C PHE A 32 -6.36 -1.95 -1.41
N VAL A 33 -5.60 -0.85 -1.51
CA VAL A 33 -5.43 0.14 -0.43
C VAL A 33 -6.78 0.72 -0.02
N SER A 34 -7.63 1.09 -0.97
CA SER A 34 -8.96 1.64 -0.68
C SER A 34 -9.85 0.66 0.09
N THR A 35 -9.85 -0.61 -0.33
CA THR A 35 -10.60 -1.68 0.33
C THR A 35 -10.08 -1.94 1.74
N LEU A 36 -8.76 -1.95 1.91
CA LEU A 36 -8.13 -2.14 3.21
C LEU A 36 -8.39 -0.95 4.14
N ALA A 37 -8.36 0.28 3.62
CA ALA A 37 -8.67 1.48 4.37
C ALA A 37 -10.12 1.48 4.87
N ASP A 38 -11.10 1.07 4.05
CA ASP A 38 -12.50 0.93 4.49
C ASP A 38 -12.63 -0.11 5.60
N ARG A 39 -11.94 -1.24 5.49
CA ARG A 39 -11.92 -2.26 6.55
C ARG A 39 -11.32 -1.72 7.86
N LEU A 40 -10.19 -1.04 7.78
CA LEU A 40 -9.53 -0.43 8.94
C LEU A 40 -10.41 0.64 9.58
N TYR A 41 -10.98 1.52 8.75
CA TYR A 41 -11.89 2.57 9.18
C TYR A 41 -13.08 2.01 9.96
N ARG A 42 -13.74 0.98 9.44
CA ARG A 42 -14.86 0.32 10.13
C ARG A 42 -14.45 -0.37 11.42
N THR A 43 -13.20 -0.82 11.52
CA THR A 43 -12.69 -1.50 12.73
C THR A 43 -12.46 -0.53 13.88
N ILE A 44 -12.02 0.70 13.58
CA ILE A 44 -11.77 1.73 14.59
C ILE A 44 -13.02 2.54 14.98
N MET A 45 -14.15 2.31 14.31
CA MET A 45 -15.40 3.04 14.56
C MET A 45 -16.24 2.34 15.66
N PRO A 46 -16.86 3.11 16.58
CA PRO A 46 -16.79 4.58 16.70
C PRO A 46 -15.40 5.04 17.17
N VAL A 47 -14.89 6.12 16.57
CA VAL A 47 -13.57 6.65 16.90
C VAL A 47 -13.61 7.34 18.26
N THR A 48 -12.63 7.01 19.10
CA THR A 48 -12.39 7.60 20.42
C THR A 48 -10.96 8.14 20.48
N GLU A 49 -10.62 8.89 21.52
CA GLU A 49 -9.24 9.39 21.72
C GLU A 49 -8.22 8.25 21.87
N ASP A 50 -8.66 7.06 22.29
CA ASP A 50 -7.84 5.84 22.43
C ASP A 50 -7.81 4.99 21.14
N SER A 51 -8.44 5.44 20.05
CA SER A 51 -8.45 4.69 18.79
C SER A 51 -7.10 4.78 18.10
N VAL A 52 -6.35 3.67 18.15
CA VAL A 52 -5.02 3.52 17.55
C VAL A 52 -5.09 2.66 16.29
N ILE A 53 -4.36 3.06 15.26
CA ILE A 53 -4.08 2.22 14.09
C ILE A 53 -2.61 1.82 14.12
N THR A 54 -2.32 0.53 13.99
CA THR A 54 -0.94 0.04 13.97
C THR A 54 -0.31 0.23 12.59
N ALA A 55 0.85 0.89 12.54
CA ALA A 55 1.75 0.92 11.39
C ALA A 55 2.95 -0.01 11.60
N TYR A 56 3.55 -0.46 10.51
CA TYR A 56 4.68 -1.39 10.52
C TYR A 56 5.88 -0.76 9.83
N SER A 57 7.09 -1.08 10.26
CA SER A 57 8.34 -0.55 9.68
C SER A 57 9.04 -1.54 8.74
N ASP A 58 8.63 -2.81 8.76
CA ASP A 58 9.18 -3.88 7.96
C ASP A 58 8.11 -4.94 7.64
N ASP A 59 8.34 -5.69 6.55
CA ASP A 59 7.42 -6.73 6.06
C ASP A 59 7.34 -7.94 6.99
N ILE A 60 8.42 -8.27 7.70
CA ILE A 60 8.49 -9.48 8.55
C ILE A 60 7.57 -9.30 9.76
N THR A 61 7.66 -8.16 10.44
CA THR A 61 6.81 -7.78 11.57
C THR A 61 5.34 -7.65 11.15
N PHE A 62 5.11 -7.11 9.95
CA PHE A 62 3.78 -7.02 9.37
C PHE A 62 3.17 -8.41 9.12
N TRP A 63 3.85 -9.29 8.37
CA TRP A 63 3.36 -10.64 8.08
C TRP A 63 3.25 -11.51 9.34
N GLY A 64 4.10 -11.29 10.33
CA GLY A 64 3.98 -11.93 11.65
C GLY A 64 2.68 -11.56 12.37
N SER A 65 2.14 -10.37 12.12
CA SER A 65 0.88 -9.87 12.72
C SER A 65 -0.35 -10.12 11.84
N HIS A 66 -0.15 -10.17 10.53
CA HIS A 66 -1.19 -10.39 9.51
C HIS A 66 -0.74 -11.49 8.54
N PRO A 67 -0.73 -12.77 8.96
CA PRO A 67 -0.24 -13.88 8.13
C PRO A 67 -1.10 -14.11 6.88
N ASP A 68 -2.36 -13.67 6.89
CA ASP A 68 -3.27 -13.68 5.75
C ASP A 68 -2.86 -12.71 4.62
N LEU A 69 -2.02 -11.72 4.94
CA LEU A 69 -1.50 -10.72 4.01
C LEU A 69 -0.04 -11.01 3.59
N GLY A 70 0.41 -12.26 3.72
CA GLY A 70 1.74 -12.69 3.30
C GLY A 70 2.03 -12.34 1.83
N GLY A 71 3.15 -11.68 1.58
CA GLY A 71 3.56 -11.21 0.26
C GLY A 71 3.05 -9.82 -0.13
N VAL A 72 2.12 -9.24 0.64
CA VAL A 72 1.74 -7.84 0.50
C VAL A 72 2.78 -6.96 1.21
N PRO A 73 3.34 -5.93 0.55
CA PRO A 73 4.25 -5.00 1.21
C PRO A 73 3.55 -4.24 2.36
N HIS A 74 4.20 -4.14 3.51
CA HIS A 74 3.71 -3.40 4.68
C HIS A 74 3.41 -1.92 4.35
N ALA A 75 4.07 -1.37 3.34
CA ALA A 75 3.83 -0.01 2.87
C ALA A 75 2.37 0.19 2.41
N LEU A 76 1.77 -0.80 1.73
CA LEU A 76 0.36 -0.71 1.31
C LEU A 76 -0.59 -0.69 2.51
N TRP A 77 -0.26 -1.44 3.57
CA TRP A 77 -0.98 -1.37 4.84
C TRP A 77 -0.87 0.01 5.47
N ASN A 78 0.33 0.57 5.56
CA ASN A 78 0.54 1.89 6.18
C ASN A 78 -0.20 3.01 5.43
N ILE A 79 -0.25 2.94 4.09
CA ILE A 79 -1.03 3.90 3.30
C ILE A 79 -2.52 3.74 3.61
N ALA A 80 -3.03 2.52 3.68
CA ALA A 80 -4.42 2.25 4.05
C ALA A 80 -4.75 2.72 5.48
N ALA A 81 -3.83 2.51 6.43
CA ALA A 81 -3.95 2.99 7.80
C ALA A 81 -4.04 4.51 7.88
N LEU A 82 -3.17 5.23 7.16
CA LEU A 82 -3.23 6.69 7.06
C LEU A 82 -4.55 7.17 6.43
N GLN A 83 -5.00 6.49 5.38
CA GLN A 83 -6.26 6.83 4.72
C GLN A 83 -7.47 6.60 5.63
N ALA A 84 -7.49 5.53 6.41
CA ALA A 84 -8.52 5.26 7.41
C ALA A 84 -8.53 6.31 8.53
N ALA A 85 -7.36 6.68 9.06
CA ALA A 85 -7.24 7.74 10.06
C ALA A 85 -7.71 9.10 9.52
N GLU A 86 -7.41 9.41 8.26
CA GLU A 86 -7.88 10.62 7.58
C GLU A 86 -9.41 10.65 7.45
N TRP A 87 -10.03 9.52 7.09
CA TRP A 87 -11.49 9.40 7.01
C TRP A 87 -12.14 9.60 8.38
N ALA A 88 -11.61 8.96 9.42
CA ALA A 88 -12.04 9.16 10.80
C ALA A 88 -11.95 10.60 11.26
N ARG A 89 -10.83 11.28 10.97
CA ARG A 89 -10.67 12.70 11.30
C ARG A 89 -11.69 13.59 10.58
N LYS A 90 -11.98 13.31 9.32
CA LYS A 90 -12.96 14.08 8.53
C LYS A 90 -14.39 13.91 9.06
N GLU A 91 -14.76 12.71 9.51
CA GLU A 91 -16.12 12.43 9.98
C GLU A 91 -16.35 12.88 11.43
N THR A 92 -15.38 12.65 12.31
CA THR A 92 -15.54 12.83 13.77
C THR A 92 -14.79 14.03 14.33
N GLY A 93 -13.83 14.58 13.59
CA GLY A 93 -12.90 15.61 14.07
C GLY A 93 -11.78 15.08 14.97
N ILE A 94 -11.78 13.79 15.33
CA ILE A 94 -10.78 13.18 16.21
C ILE A 94 -9.59 12.69 15.39
N THR A 95 -8.37 12.99 15.85
CA THR A 95 -7.15 12.47 15.23
C THR A 95 -6.82 11.11 15.81
N CYS A 96 -6.88 10.06 15.00
CA CYS A 96 -6.42 8.74 15.41
C CYS A 96 -4.89 8.71 15.53
N GLU A 97 -4.38 8.06 16.58
CA GLU A 97 -2.95 7.84 16.74
C GLU A 97 -2.48 6.70 15.83
N LEU A 98 -1.33 6.89 15.19
CA LEU A 98 -0.66 5.87 14.40
C LEU A 98 0.51 5.31 15.21
N ASP A 99 0.32 4.14 15.82
CA ASP A 99 1.37 3.49 16.61
C ASP A 99 2.27 2.66 15.72
N VAL A 100 3.56 2.98 15.70
CA VAL A 100 4.55 2.22 14.92
C VAL A 100 4.97 1.01 15.74
N ARG A 101 4.55 -0.17 15.28
CA ARG A 101 4.92 -1.43 15.92
C ARG A 101 6.43 -1.62 15.87
N LYS A 102 6.99 -2.00 17.02
CA LYS A 102 8.40 -2.37 17.14
C LYS A 102 8.72 -3.56 16.21
N PRO A 103 9.84 -3.50 15.48
CA PRO A 103 10.31 -4.63 14.69
C PRO A 103 10.50 -5.89 15.54
N LEU A 104 10.35 -7.06 14.92
CA LEU A 104 10.65 -8.35 15.55
C LEU A 104 12.16 -8.62 15.71
N VAL A 105 13.02 -7.76 15.16
CA VAL A 105 14.50 -7.88 15.13
C VAL A 105 15.19 -6.60 15.58
#